data_AF-A0A8J4U308-F1
#
_entry.id   AF-A0A8J4U308-F1
#
_cell.length_a   1.000
_cell.length_b   1.000
_cell.length_c   1.000
_cell.angle_alpha   90.00
_cell.angle_beta   90.00
_cell.angle_gamma   90.00
#
_symmetry.space_group_name_H-M   'P 1'
#
loop_
_entity.id
_entity.type
_entity.pdbx_description
1 polymer ?
#
loop_
_entity_poly.entity_id
_entity_poly.type
_entity_poly.pdbx_seq_one_letter_code
_entity_poly.pdbx_strand_id
1 'polypeptide(L)' 'MHALDQNHNNSLARSWLSKGAQGQFPIVQNVTVTEGSTANLTCRVDHNDNTSLQWSNPAQQTLFFGDKKGLLS' A
#
# COMPACT_ATOMS: atom_id res chain seq x y z
N MET A 1 3.21 -8.07 -4.25
CA MET A 1 2.07 -7.29 -3.72
C MET A 1 2.58 -5.90 -3.41
N HIS A 2 1.73 -4.88 -3.53
CA HIS A 2 2.08 -3.50 -3.19
C HIS A 2 1.10 -3.00 -2.14
N ALA A 3 1.61 -2.27 -1.16
CA ALA A 3 0.80 -1.51 -0.22
C ALA A 3 0.91 -0.03 -0.59
N LEU A 4 -0.22 0.67 -0.62
CA LEU A 4 -0.29 2.10 -0.92
C LEU A 4 -1.10 2.79 0.18
N ASP A 5 -0.57 3.88 0.70
CA ASP A 5 -1.33 4.80 1.53
C ASP A 5 -2.33 5.59 0.66
N GLN A 6 -3.60 5.63 1.08
CA GLN A 6 -4.72 6.26 0.38
C GLN A 6 -4.91 7.73 0.75
N ASN A 7 -3.89 8.39 1.30
CA ASN A 7 -3.95 9.82 1.54
C ASN A 7 -4.54 10.55 0.32
N HIS A 8 -5.64 11.29 0.53
CA HIS A 8 -6.45 11.93 -0.52
C HIS A 8 -5.66 12.89 -1.41
N ASN A 9 -4.40 13.19 -1.06
CA ASN A 9 -3.44 13.94 -1.85
C ASN A 9 -2.68 13.12 -2.92
N ASN A 10 -2.94 11.81 -3.06
CA ASN A 10 -2.28 10.96 -4.05
C ASN A 10 -2.93 11.00 -5.46
N SER A 11 -3.82 11.95 -5.71
CA SER A 11 -4.39 12.17 -7.05
C SER A 11 -3.40 12.85 -8.03
N LEU A 12 -2.20 13.24 -7.58
CA LEU A 12 -1.20 13.93 -8.41
C LEU A 12 0.23 13.35 -8.29
N ALA A 13 0.38 12.02 -8.39
CA ALA A 13 1.62 11.42 -8.91
C ALA A 13 1.97 11.90 -10.34
N ARG A 14 1.21 12.85 -10.92
CA ARG A 14 1.46 13.48 -12.22
C ARG A 14 2.07 14.89 -12.16
N SER A 15 2.35 15.47 -10.99
CA SER A 15 2.92 16.83 -10.94
C SER A 15 4.15 16.90 -10.05
N TRP A 16 5.28 16.44 -10.58
CA TRP A 16 6.58 16.99 -10.21
C TRP A 16 6.47 18.53 -10.17
N LEU A 17 7.04 19.18 -9.15
CA LEU A 17 6.91 20.60 -8.78
C LEU A 17 5.70 20.97 -7.90
N SER A 18 5.79 20.72 -6.59
CA SER A 18 5.59 21.79 -5.61
C SER A 18 6.00 21.36 -4.20
N LYS A 19 6.92 22.16 -3.64
CA LYS A 19 7.43 22.18 -2.28
C LYS A 19 6.43 21.69 -1.20
N GLY A 20 6.84 20.70 -0.40
CA GLY A 20 6.49 20.66 1.02
C GLY A 20 5.62 19.52 1.55
N ALA A 21 5.11 18.61 0.74
CA ALA A 21 4.49 17.39 1.26
C ALA A 21 5.58 16.32 1.39
N GLN A 22 6.08 16.06 2.60
CA GLN A 22 6.83 14.83 2.87
C GLN A 22 5.82 13.68 2.71
N GLY A 23 5.67 13.20 1.48
CA GLY A 23 4.76 12.10 1.15
C GLY A 23 5.05 10.91 2.05
N GLN A 24 3.99 10.34 2.61
CA GLN A 24 4.09 9.13 3.39
C GLN A 24 4.27 7.95 2.44
N PHE A 25 5.41 7.27 2.54
CA PHE A 25 5.71 6.13 1.70
C PHE A 25 5.64 4.83 2.51
N PRO A 26 4.82 3.85 2.08
CA PRO A 26 4.80 2.52 2.68
C PRO A 26 6.18 1.88 2.69
N ILE A 27 6.61 1.43 3.87
CA ILE A 27 7.84 0.65 4.02
C ILE A 27 7.47 -0.82 3.88
N VAL A 28 8.00 -1.45 2.83
CA VAL A 28 7.75 -2.86 2.48
C VAL A 28 9.08 -3.62 2.32
N GLN A 29 9.01 -4.94 2.45
CA GLN A 29 10.16 -5.82 2.26
C GLN A 29 9.86 -6.87 1.20
N ASN A 30 10.88 -7.25 0.43
CA ASN A 30 10.81 -8.39 -0.46
C ASN A 30 10.88 -9.67 0.39
N VAL A 31 9.96 -10.59 0.14
CA VAL A 31 9.91 -11.89 0.81
C VAL A 31 9.99 -12.98 -0.25
N THR A 32 10.93 -13.91 -0.09
CA THR A 32 10.98 -15.15 -0.87
C THR A 32 10.34 -16.26 -0.04
N VAL A 33 9.48 -17.06 -0.68
CA VAL A 33 8.74 -18.13 -0.02
C VAL A 33 8.83 -19.40 -0.85
N THR A 34 8.90 -20.55 -0.19
CA THR A 34 8.82 -21.87 -0.84
C THR A 34 7.40 -22.11 -1.33
N GLU A 35 7.26 -22.75 -2.49
CA GLU A 35 5.96 -23.15 -3.03
C GLU A 35 5.14 -23.96 -2.01
N GLY A 36 3.83 -23.68 -1.94
CA GLY A 36 2.91 -24.31 -0.98
C GLY A 36 3.00 -23.82 0.46
N SER A 37 4.00 -22.99 0.80
CA SER A 37 4.15 -22.40 2.13
C SER A 37 3.40 -21.07 2.26
N THR A 38 3.27 -20.56 3.49
CA THR A 38 2.64 -19.25 3.76
C THR A 38 3.71 -18.15 3.90
N ALA A 39 3.44 -16.97 3.34
CA ALA A 39 4.24 -15.77 3.53
C ALA A 39 3.50 -14.77 4.41
N ASN A 40 4.22 -14.13 5.35
CA ASN A 40 3.72 -12.97 6.08
C ASN A 40 4.29 -11.71 5.44
N LEU A 41 3.42 -10.80 5.00
CA LEU A 41 3.81 -9.52 4.39
C LEU A 41 3.46 -8.40 5.35
N THR A 42 4.45 -7.59 5.71
CA THR A 42 4.27 -6.44 6.59
C THR A 42 4.45 -5.15 5.80
N CYS A 43 3.51 -4.23 5.97
CA CYS A 43 3.64 -2.85 5.54
C CYS A 43 3.66 -1.97 6.78
N ARG A 44 4.67 -1.12 6.92
CA ARG A 44 4.73 -0.12 7.98
C ARG A 44 4.58 1.26 7.38
N VAL A 45 3.94 2.13 8.14
CA VAL A 45 3.80 3.55 7.87
C VAL A 45 4.26 4.30 9.12
N ASP A 46 5.13 5.29 8.94
CA ASP A 46 5.78 5.96 10.08
C ASP A 46 4.85 6.92 10.83
N HIS A 47 3.92 7.60 10.13
CA HIS A 47 2.98 8.58 10.71
C HIS A 47 1.59 8.48 10.08
N ASN A 48 0.74 7.55 10.52
CA ASN A 48 -0.61 7.42 9.96
C ASN A 48 -1.48 8.67 10.31
N ASP A 49 -1.89 9.45 9.31
CA ASP A 49 -2.79 10.61 9.42
C ASP A 49 -4.28 10.23 9.32
N ASN A 50 -4.63 9.03 9.81
CA ASN A 50 -5.94 8.37 9.72
C ASN A 50 -6.37 8.03 8.29
N THR A 51 -5.42 7.87 7.39
CA THR A 51 -5.67 7.38 6.04
C THR A 51 -5.69 5.85 6.02
N SER A 52 -6.37 5.30 5.01
CA SER A 52 -6.47 3.85 4.84
C SER A 52 -5.29 3.30 4.03
N LEU A 53 -4.85 2.09 4.34
CA LEU A 53 -3.91 1.34 3.51
C LEU A 53 -4.65 0.49 2.49
N GLN A 54 -4.15 0.43 1.26
CA GLN A 54 -4.65 -0.46 0.22
C GLN A 54 -3.59 -1.46 -0.18
N TRP A 55 -3.91 -2.75 -0.14
CA TRP A 55 -3.05 -3.81 -0.67
C TRP A 55 -3.53 -4.27 -2.04
N SER A 56 -2.62 -4.36 -3.00
CA SER A 56 -2.89 -4.94 -4.32
C SER A 56 -1.94 -6.06 -4.70
N ASN A 57 -2.43 -7.01 -5.49
CA ASN A 57 -1.60 -8.01 -6.15
C ASN A 57 -0.91 -7.41 -7.40
N PRO A 58 0.06 -8.12 -8.02
CA PRO A 58 0.70 -7.64 -9.25
C PRO A 58 -0.25 -7.40 -10.42
N ALA A 59 -1.43 -8.03 -10.43
CA ALA A 59 -2.50 -7.78 -11.38
C ALA A 59 -3.32 -6.51 -11.06
N GLN A 60 -2.87 -5.69 -10.11
CA GLN A 60 -3.48 -4.42 -9.70
C GLN A 60 -4.89 -4.55 -9.08
N GLN A 61 -5.27 -5.74 -8.60
CA GLN A 61 -6.53 -5.94 -7.88
C GLN A 61 -6.37 -5.58 -6.40
N THR A 62 -7.32 -4.83 -5.84
CA THR A 62 -7.36 -4.53 -4.40
C THR A 62 -7.79 -5.76 -3.59
N LEU A 63 -6.88 -6.27 -2.77
CA LEU A 63 -7.13 -7.41 -1.88
C LEU A 63 -7.58 -6.98 -0.49
N PHE A 64 -7.10 -5.85 0.01
CA PHE A 64 -7.48 -5.29 1.31
C PHE A 64 -7.55 -3.76 1.21
N PHE A 65 -8.50 -3.18 1.94
CA PHE A 65 -8.64 -1.74 2.14
C PHE A 65 -8.85 -1.48 3.64
N GLY A 66 -7.87 -0.85 4.28
CA GLY A 66 -7.80 -0.72 5.73
C GLY A 66 -7.76 -2.10 6.39
N ASP A 67 -8.68 -2.32 7.32
CA ASP A 67 -8.94 -3.58 8.03
C ASP A 67 -9.93 -4.50 7.29
N LYS A 68 -10.47 -4.05 6.16
CA LYS A 68 -11.48 -4.79 5.39
C LYS A 68 -10.81 -5.61 4.30
N LYS A 69 -11.12 -6.91 4.28
CA LYS A 69 -10.80 -7.75 3.13
C LYS A 69 -11.64 -7.30 1.93
N GLY A 70 -10.98 -6.99 0.83
CA GLY A 70 -11.64 -6.73 -0.45
C GLY A 70 -12.40 -7.98 -0.87
N LEU A 71 -13.67 -7.81 -1.23
CA LEU A 71 -14.44 -8.87 -1.87
C LEU A 71 -13.83 -9.10 -3.25
N LEU A 72 -13.33 -10.30 -3.50
CA LEU A 72 -13.13 -10.77 -4.86
C LEU A 72 -14.49 -11.30 -5.35
N SER A 73 -15.05 -10.65 -6.36
CA SER A 73 -16.00 -11.27 -7.29
C SER A 73 -15.25 -12.13 -8.29
#